data_AF-A1ZK24-F1
#
_entry.id   AF-A1ZK24-F1
#
_cell.length_a   1.000
_cell.length_b   1.000
_cell.length_c   1.000
_cell.angle_alpha   90.00
_cell.angle_beta   90.00
_cell.angle_gamma   90.00
#
_symmetry.space_group_name_H-M   'P 1'
#
loop_
_entity.id
_entity.type
_entity.pdbx_description
1 polymer ?
#
loop_
_entity_poly.entity_id
_entity_poly.type
_entity_poly.pdbx_seq_one_letter_code
_entity_poly.pdbx_strand_id
1 'polypeptide(L)'
;MFEPKSEIILSRKEFEQRLNLLIEQGRQRKIVLNADAGFDIKHLTRIRALPNQRIDFATVNELARTTVNALVKLNSLVNDINNQERVDE
;
A
#
# COMPACT_ATOMS: atom_id res chain seq x y z
N MET A 1 -8.93 -25.52 -16.01
CA MET A 1 -8.32 -25.16 -14.71
C MET A 1 -8.02 -23.69 -14.76
N PHE A 2 -8.70 -22.86 -13.96
CA PHE A 2 -8.37 -21.44 -13.85
C PHE A 2 -7.16 -21.34 -12.94
N GLU A 3 -6.00 -21.00 -13.48
CA GLU A 3 -4.89 -20.59 -12.64
C GLU A 3 -5.22 -19.20 -12.08
N PRO A 4 -5.36 -19.03 -10.75
CA PRO A 4 -5.48 -17.69 -10.21
C PRO A 4 -4.19 -16.96 -10.59
N LYS A 5 -4.32 -15.83 -11.30
CA LYS A 5 -3.20 -14.91 -11.47
C LYS A 5 -2.76 -14.49 -10.07
N SER A 6 -1.72 -15.14 -9.58
CA SER A 6 -1.20 -15.08 -8.21
C SER A 6 -0.69 -13.69 -7.82
N GLU A 7 -0.61 -12.77 -8.77
CA GLU A 7 -0.01 -11.45 -8.58
C GLU A 7 -0.72 -10.57 -7.53
N ILE A 8 -1.99 -10.85 -7.18
CA ILE A 8 -2.78 -10.00 -6.27
C ILE A 8 -3.55 -10.81 -5.19
N ILE A 9 -3.20 -12.07 -4.93
CA ILE A 9 -3.74 -12.77 -3.75
C ILE A 9 -2.72 -12.60 -2.62
N LEU A 10 -3.02 -11.69 -1.70
CA LEU A 10 -2.15 -11.47 -0.54
C LEU A 10 -2.64 -12.26 0.64
N SER A 11 -1.71 -12.98 1.26
CA SER A 11 -1.90 -13.44 2.62
C SER A 11 -2.14 -12.25 3.55
N ARG A 12 -2.85 -12.49 4.65
CA ARG A 12 -3.05 -11.50 5.71
C ARG A 12 -1.72 -10.83 6.12
N LYS A 13 -0.66 -11.62 6.26
CA LYS A 13 0.67 -11.14 6.68
C LYS A 13 1.27 -10.18 5.67
N GLU A 14 1.20 -10.50 4.38
CA GLU A 14 1.74 -9.64 3.32
C GLU A 14 0.98 -8.33 3.21
N PHE A 15 -0.34 -8.36 3.37
CA PHE A 15 -1.14 -7.14 3.41
C PHE A 15 -0.76 -6.25 4.60
N GLU A 16 -0.65 -6.83 5.82
CA GLU A 16 -0.23 -6.07 7.00
C GLU A 16 1.15 -5.44 6.80
N GLN A 17 2.09 -6.18 6.22
CA GLN A 17 3.43 -5.68 5.91
C GLN A 17 3.41 -4.53 4.90
N ARG A 18 2.64 -4.66 3.81
CA ARG A 18 2.51 -3.62 2.78
C ARG A 18 1.87 -2.35 3.32
N LEU A 19 0.82 -2.48 4.13
CA LEU A 19 0.19 -1.33 4.76
C LEU A 19 1.16 -0.62 5.71
N ASN A 20 1.92 -1.38 6.51
CA ASN A 20 2.93 -0.81 7.39
C ASN A 20 4.04 -0.08 6.61
N LEU A 21 4.51 -0.65 5.50
CA LEU A 21 5.45 0.02 4.61
C LEU A 21 4.89 1.34 4.06
N LEU A 22 3.63 1.34 3.62
CA LEU A 22 2.96 2.54 3.13
C LEU A 22 2.86 3.61 4.22
N ILE A 23 2.51 3.23 5.45
CA ILE A 23 2.45 4.13 6.62
C ILE A 23 3.83 4.73 6.90
N GLU A 24 4.89 3.91 6.92
CA GLU A 24 6.26 4.40 7.15
C GLU A 24 6.74 5.33 6.04
N GLN A 25 6.39 5.04 4.78
CA GLN A 25 6.71 5.91 3.65
C GLN A 25 5.97 7.25 3.72
N GLY A 26 4.71 7.23 4.17
CA GLY A 26 3.95 8.45 4.47
C GLY A 26 4.57 9.26 5.61
N ARG A 27 5.00 8.59 6.70
CA ARG A 27 5.72 9.22 7.83
C ARG A 27 7.02 9.89 7.39
N GLN A 28 7.76 9.22 6.50
CA GLN A 28 9.00 9.76 5.90
C GLN A 28 8.75 10.82 4.84
N ARG A 29 7.49 11.21 4.57
CA ARG A 29 7.08 12.14 3.51
C ARG A 29 7.53 11.74 2.11
N LYS A 30 7.83 10.46 1.90
CA LYS A 30 8.15 9.90 0.57
C LYS A 30 6.90 9.77 -0.30
N ILE A 31 5.75 9.61 0.35
CA ILE A 31 4.44 9.57 -0.30
C ILE A 31 3.56 10.61 0.40
N VAL A 32 3.03 11.55 -0.38
CA VAL A 32 2.05 12.54 0.10
C VAL A 32 0.75 12.28 -0.64
N LEU A 33 -0.25 11.81 0.10
CA LEU A 33 -1.60 11.62 -0.44
C LEU A 33 -2.38 12.91 -0.20
N ASN A 34 -2.80 13.56 -1.28
CA ASN A 34 -3.65 14.75 -1.17
C ASN A 34 -5.06 14.33 -0.71
N ALA A 35 -5.55 14.91 0.37
CA ALA A 35 -6.89 14.64 0.90
C ALA A 35 -8.01 15.00 -0.10
N ASP A 36 -7.72 15.91 -1.03
CA ASP A 36 -8.64 16.35 -2.08
C ASP A 36 -8.64 15.45 -3.32
N ALA A 37 -7.75 14.45 -3.40
CA ALA A 37 -7.69 13.51 -4.52
C ALA A 37 -8.88 12.54 -4.61
N GLY A 38 -10.00 12.86 -3.95
CA GLY A 38 -11.28 12.21 -4.17
C GLY A 38 -11.52 10.96 -3.33
N PHE A 39 -12.66 10.33 -3.61
CA PHE A 39 -13.30 9.23 -2.88
C PHE A 39 -12.32 8.11 -2.46
N ASP A 40 -11.27 7.86 -3.24
CA ASP A 40 -10.34 6.71 -3.21
C ASP A 40 -9.41 6.61 -1.99
N ILE A 41 -9.16 7.70 -1.25
CA ILE A 41 -8.24 7.69 -0.09
C ILE A 41 -9.01 7.56 1.23
N LYS A 42 -10.31 7.92 1.23
CA LYS A 42 -11.16 7.87 2.44
C LYS A 42 -11.33 6.46 3.00
N HIS A 43 -11.07 5.43 2.21
CA HIS A 43 -11.13 4.04 2.67
C HIS A 43 -9.90 3.67 3.50
N LEU A 44 -8.73 4.23 3.17
CA LEU A 44 -7.48 3.99 3.90
C LEU A 44 -7.54 4.61 5.31
N THR A 45 -8.16 5.78 5.45
CA THR A 45 -8.31 6.45 6.76
C THR A 45 -9.30 5.76 7.69
N ARG A 46 -10.12 4.83 7.17
CA ARG A 46 -11.07 4.03 7.97
C ARG A 46 -10.45 2.76 8.54
N ILE A 47 -9.27 2.37 8.07
CA ILE A 47 -8.57 1.19 8.59
C ILE A 47 -8.16 1.47 10.03
N ARG A 48 -8.51 0.56 10.94
CA ARG A 48 -8.20 0.67 12.37
C ARG A 48 -7.13 -0.34 12.76
N ALA A 49 -6.42 -0.01 13.84
CA ALA A 49 -5.57 -0.95 14.55
C ALA A 49 -6.26 -1.43 15.82
N LEU A 50 -6.11 -2.72 16.12
CA LEU A 50 -6.47 -3.33 17.39
C LEU A 50 -5.52 -2.86 18.51
N PRO A 51 -5.86 -3.06 19.80
CA PRO A 51 -5.01 -2.65 20.92
C PRO A 51 -3.59 -3.24 20.90
N ASN A 52 -3.40 -4.38 20.23
CA ASN A 52 -2.10 -5.02 20.01
C ASN A 52 -1.35 -4.48 18.77
N GLN A 53 -1.76 -3.31 18.25
CA GLN A 53 -1.22 -2.64 17.07
C GLN A 53 -1.38 -3.38 15.74
N ARG A 54 -2.09 -4.52 15.72
CA ARG A 54 -2.39 -5.23 14.47
C ARG A 54 -3.55 -4.59 13.75
N ILE A 55 -3.56 -4.68 12.42
CA ILE A 55 -4.65 -4.16 11.61
C ILE A 55 -5.93 -4.95 11.86
N ASP A 56 -7.03 -4.23 12.08
CA ASP A 56 -8.37 -4.80 12.16
C ASP A 56 -8.92 -5.05 10.74
N PHE A 57 -8.87 -6.29 10.30
CA PHE A 57 -9.32 -6.70 8.96
C PHE A 57 -10.82 -6.47 8.72
N ALA A 58 -11.65 -6.40 9.78
CA ALA A 58 -13.07 -6.09 9.60
C ALA A 58 -13.29 -4.65 9.11
N THR A 59 -12.28 -3.77 9.27
CA THR A 59 -12.32 -2.38 8.81
C THR A 59 -11.70 -2.17 7.44
N VAL A 60 -11.13 -3.23 6.84
CA VAL A 60 -10.46 -3.18 5.54
C VAL A 60 -11.43 -3.62 4.44
N ASN A 61 -11.79 -2.70 3.55
CA ASN A 61 -12.56 -3.01 2.35
C ASN A 61 -11.64 -3.36 1.15
N GLU A 62 -12.21 -3.89 0.08
CA GLU A 62 -11.40 -4.28 -1.08
C GLU A 62 -10.78 -3.13 -1.85
N LEU A 63 -11.42 -1.96 -1.79
CA LEU A 63 -10.85 -0.76 -2.39
C LEU A 63 -9.56 -0.36 -1.66
N ALA A 64 -9.54 -0.38 -0.33
CA ALA A 64 -8.34 -0.15 0.47
C ALA A 64 -7.24 -1.18 0.16
N ARG A 65 -7.58 -2.47 0.03
CA ARG A 65 -6.63 -3.52 -0.38
C ARG A 65 -6.00 -3.22 -1.73
N THR A 66 -6.83 -2.90 -2.70
CA THR A 66 -6.41 -2.56 -4.07
C THR A 66 -5.49 -1.35 -4.07
N THR A 67 -5.88 -0.28 -3.37
CA THR A 67 -5.09 0.96 -3.30
C THR A 67 -3.74 0.75 -2.62
N VAL A 68 -3.67 0.02 -1.50
CA VAL A 68 -2.39 -0.29 -0.84
C VAL A 68 -1.45 -1.04 -1.78
N ASN A 69 -1.98 -2.03 -2.49
CA ASN A 69 -1.20 -2.83 -3.43
C ASN A 69 -0.67 -2.02 -4.60
N ALA A 70 -1.53 -1.17 -5.18
CA ALA A 70 -1.16 -0.29 -6.26
C ALA A 70 -0.08 0.72 -5.80
N LEU A 71 -0.26 1.36 -4.65
CA LEU A 71 0.68 2.36 -4.13
C LEU A 71 2.05 1.76 -3.80
N VAL A 72 2.10 0.58 -3.19
CA VAL A 72 3.38 -0.09 -2.90
C VAL A 72 4.11 -0.47 -4.19
N LYS A 73 3.39 -0.99 -5.21
CA LYS A 73 3.99 -1.33 -6.51
C LYS A 73 4.45 -0.09 -7.29
N LEU A 74 3.66 0.99 -7.27
CA LEU A 74 4.07 2.26 -7.87
C LEU A 74 5.32 2.81 -7.21
N ASN A 75 5.39 2.77 -5.88
CA ASN A 75 6.56 3.25 -5.18
C ASN A 75 7.80 2.38 -5.47
N SER A 76 7.68 1.06 -5.56
CA SER A 76 8.84 0.24 -5.94
C SER A 76 9.34 0.62 -7.34
N LEU A 77 8.43 0.80 -8.31
CA LEU A 77 8.79 1.22 -9.66
C LEU A 77 9.48 2.59 -9.69
N VAL A 78 8.99 3.57 -8.93
CA VAL A 78 9.62 4.91 -8.84
C VAL A 78 11.03 4.82 -8.24
N ASN A 79 11.22 4.00 -7.21
CA ASN A 79 12.54 3.79 -6.61
C ASN A 79 13.50 3.10 -7.60
N ASP A 80 13.02 2.13 -8.37
CA ASP A 80 13.83 1.44 -9.38
C ASP A 80 14.31 2.42 -10.47
N ILE A 81 13.43 3.31 -10.95
CA ILE A 81 13.77 4.37 -11.92
C ILE A 81 14.85 5.30 -11.35
N ASN A 82 14.63 5.83 -10.14
CA ASN A 82 15.60 6.74 -9.50
C ASN A 82 16.97 6.09 -9.24
N ASN A 83 17.00 4.76 -9.06
CA ASN A 83 18.25 4.03 -8.87
C ASN A 83 18.96 3.75 -10.19
N GLN A 84 18.25 3.62 -11.32
CA GLN A 84 18.84 3.48 -12.65
C GLN A 84 19.50 4.77 -13.11
N GLU A 85 18.84 5.92 -12.94
CA GLU A 85 19.40 7.23 -13.32
C GLU A 85 20.71 7.58 -12.59
N ARG A 86 20.96 7.00 -11.41
CA ARG A 86 22.19 7.24 -10.62
C ARG A 86 23.38 6.35 -11.00
N VAL A 87 23.17 5.32 -11.83
CA VAL A 87 24.24 4.43 -12.30
C VAL A 87 24.81 4.91 -13.64
N ASP A 88 24.05 5.76 -14.34
CA ASP A 88 24.41 6.33 -15.64
C ASP A 88 25.12 7.71 -15.54
N GLU A 89 25.40 8.19 -14.31
CA GLU A 89 26.26 9.35 -13.99
C GLU A 89 27.63 8.90 -13.43
#